data_AF-A0AA35KIE1-F1
#
_entry.id   AF-A0AA35KIE1-F1
#
_cell.length_a   1.000
_cell.length_b   1.000
_cell.length_c   1.000
_cell.angle_alpha   90.00
_cell.angle_beta   90.00
_cell.angle_gamma   90.00
#
_symmetry.space_group_name_H-M   'P 1'
#
loop_
_entity.id
_entity.type
_entity.pdbx_description
1 polymer ?
#
loop_
_entity_poly.entity_id
_entity_poly.type
_entity_poly.pdbx_seq_one_letter_code
_entity_poly.pdbx_strand_id
1 'polypeptide(L)'
;MLLLLLLFVCFFCTRISLERRKSLRKILREENLLEDFLLKNRYGFYCQYLPFTKNGQVSKEPLLDFLDLEYYGTIYIGTPPQKFSVVFDTGSSDLWVPSVKCSSEACLKHRRFDSSKSSTFRRTGKHFHIEYGTGSMKGILVFDTVKVSSLSISHQGFGLSTTEPGKAFVNTPFDGILGLAYPSLSEEKATPFFDSLMKEGLLEKHQFSVYLSRKKRGSEFIFGGIDQSHFTGRINWIPVNYQSGFWQIALDRRNKAAALVVSDTHLMAVGT
;
A
#
# COMPACT_ATOMS: atom_id res chain seq x y z
N MET A 1 -13.90 -48.85 -11.64
CA MET A 1 -12.95 -48.06 -10.84
C MET A 1 -12.73 -46.72 -11.53
N LEU A 2 -13.47 -45.70 -11.10
CA LEU A 2 -13.31 -44.33 -11.60
C LEU A 2 -12.14 -43.70 -10.81
N LEU A 3 -11.02 -43.45 -11.47
CA LEU A 3 -9.85 -42.83 -10.86
C LEU A 3 -10.10 -41.32 -10.77
N LEU A 4 -10.51 -40.84 -9.60
CA LEU A 4 -10.61 -39.41 -9.30
C LEU A 4 -9.18 -38.85 -9.26
N LEU A 5 -8.75 -38.15 -10.31
CA LEU A 5 -7.57 -37.29 -10.24
C LEU A 5 -7.91 -36.13 -9.31
N LEU A 6 -7.55 -36.27 -8.02
CA LEU A 6 -7.40 -35.14 -7.12
C LEU A 6 -6.25 -34.28 -7.66
N LEU A 7 -6.60 -33.27 -8.45
CA LEU A 7 -5.72 -32.13 -8.68
C LEU A 7 -5.50 -31.48 -7.32
N PHE A 8 -4.43 -31.89 -6.63
CA PHE A 8 -3.83 -31.09 -5.58
C PHE A 8 -3.37 -29.79 -6.26
N VAL A 9 -4.23 -28.78 -6.26
CA VAL A 9 -3.79 -27.41 -6.46
C VAL A 9 -2.89 -27.13 -5.28
N CYS A 10 -1.58 -27.30 -5.47
CA CYS A 10 -0.60 -26.88 -4.49
C CYS A 10 -0.73 -25.36 -4.42
N PHE A 11 -1.43 -24.87 -3.40
CA PHE A 11 -1.51 -23.45 -3.09
C PHE A 11 -0.13 -23.03 -2.60
N PHE A 12 0.81 -22.83 -3.51
CA PHE A 12 2.03 -22.13 -3.19
C PHE A 12 1.66 -20.71 -2.77
N CYS A 13 2.24 -20.25 -1.66
CA CYS A 13 2.11 -18.86 -1.25
C CYS A 13 2.52 -17.96 -2.43
N THR A 14 1.71 -16.94 -2.71
CA THR A 14 1.96 -16.05 -3.85
C THR A 14 3.09 -15.09 -3.50
N ARG A 15 4.24 -15.27 -4.15
CA ARG A 15 5.40 -14.40 -4.02
C ARG A 15 5.35 -13.25 -5.02
N ILE A 16 5.72 -12.07 -4.55
CA ILE A 16 5.78 -10.83 -5.32
C ILE A 16 7.17 -10.23 -5.10
N SER A 17 7.96 -10.12 -6.17
CA SER A 17 9.23 -9.41 -6.10
C SER A 17 8.97 -7.92 -5.89
N LEU A 18 9.57 -7.35 -4.86
CA LEU A 18 9.56 -5.90 -4.64
C LEU A 18 10.74 -5.26 -5.36
N GLU A 19 10.47 -4.20 -6.10
CA GLU A 19 11.50 -3.40 -6.75
C GLU A 19 11.96 -2.29 -5.81
N ARG A 20 13.27 -2.26 -5.51
CA ARG A 20 13.88 -1.17 -4.74
C ARG A 20 14.31 -0.03 -5.65
N ARG A 21 13.79 1.18 -5.43
CA ARG A 21 14.22 2.41 -6.12
C ARG A 21 14.73 3.44 -5.11
N LYS A 22 15.36 4.52 -5.59
CA LYS A 22 15.79 5.62 -4.73
C LYS A 22 14.55 6.29 -4.14
N SER A 23 14.58 6.58 -2.85
CA SER A 23 13.53 7.35 -2.20
C SER A 23 13.48 8.78 -2.73
N LEU A 24 12.32 9.43 -2.62
CA LEU A 24 12.17 10.83 -3.03
C LEU A 24 13.11 11.74 -2.23
N ARG A 25 13.36 11.48 -0.95
CA ARG A 25 14.36 12.20 -0.15
C ARG A 25 15.74 12.11 -0.78
N LYS A 26 16.15 10.91 -1.22
CA LYS A 26 17.45 10.71 -1.88
C LYS A 26 17.52 11.45 -3.21
N ILE A 27 16.45 11.39 -4.02
CA ILE A 27 16.34 12.12 -5.29
C ILE A 27 16.47 13.63 -5.05
N LEU A 28 15.65 14.19 -4.14
CA LEU A 28 15.67 15.62 -3.81
C LEU A 28 17.02 16.07 -3.23
N ARG A 29 17.69 15.22 -2.44
CA ARG A 29 19.01 15.51 -1.90
C ARG A 29 20.08 15.54 -2.99
N GLU A 30 20.03 14.62 -3.95
CA GLU A 30 20.94 14.58 -5.12
C GLU A 30 20.73 15.78 -6.05
N GLU A 31 19.49 16.27 -6.18
CA GLU A 31 19.14 17.44 -7.00
C GLU A 31 19.34 18.79 -6.28
N ASN A 32 19.81 18.79 -5.02
CA ASN A 32 19.88 19.97 -4.14
C ASN A 32 18.53 20.70 -3.96
N LEU A 33 17.41 19.98 -4.12
CA LEU A 33 16.05 20.50 -3.98
C LEU A 33 15.41 20.15 -2.62
N LEU A 34 16.07 19.36 -1.78
CA LEU A 34 15.49 18.85 -0.53
C LEU A 34 15.12 19.97 0.44
N GLU A 35 16.05 20.89 0.74
CA GLU A 35 15.77 22.00 1.67
C GLU A 35 14.62 22.85 1.15
N ASP A 36 14.69 23.26 -0.12
CA ASP A 36 13.64 23.99 -0.81
C ASP A 36 12.27 23.32 -0.74
N PHE A 37 12.24 22.00 -0.94
CA PHE A 37 11.04 21.18 -0.82
C PHE A 37 10.51 21.18 0.62
N LEU A 38 11.36 20.96 1.62
CA LEU A 38 10.96 20.96 3.04
C LEU A 38 10.43 22.34 3.47
N LEU A 39 11.12 23.42 3.08
CA LEU A 39 10.75 24.79 3.44
C LEU A 39 9.41 25.20 2.81
N LYS A 40 9.14 24.82 1.56
CA LYS A 40 7.89 25.13 0.84
C LYS A 40 6.70 24.30 1.33
N ASN A 41 6.95 23.11 1.87
CA ASN A 41 5.92 22.21 2.39
C ASN A 41 5.80 22.27 3.93
N ARG A 42 6.43 23.25 4.60
CA ARG A 42 6.53 23.39 6.07
C ARG A 42 5.21 23.35 6.84
N TYR A 43 4.07 23.69 6.22
CA TYR A 43 2.76 23.67 6.87
C TYR A 43 2.18 22.26 7.08
N GLY A 44 2.71 21.22 6.42
CA GLY A 44 2.42 19.83 6.79
C GLY A 44 3.29 19.33 7.94
N PHE A 45 4.58 19.70 7.95
CA PHE A 45 5.60 19.16 8.86
C PHE A 45 5.44 19.54 10.35
N TYR A 46 4.68 20.59 10.68
CA TYR A 46 4.57 21.08 12.07
C TYR A 46 3.51 20.36 12.94
N CYS A 47 2.68 19.48 12.38
CA CYS A 47 1.80 18.61 13.19
C CYS A 47 2.56 17.47 13.89
N GLN A 48 3.88 17.35 13.67
CA GLN A 48 4.70 16.25 14.16
C GLN A 48 5.23 16.43 15.61
N TYR A 49 4.92 17.55 16.28
CA TYR A 49 5.41 17.84 17.65
C TYR A 49 4.37 18.48 18.58
N LEU A 50 3.06 18.22 18.40
CA LEU A 50 2.10 18.51 19.45
C LEU A 50 1.96 17.31 20.39
N PRO A 51 2.10 17.50 21.71
CA PRO A 51 2.03 16.42 22.67
C PRO A 51 0.62 15.84 22.65
N PHE A 52 0.54 14.51 22.59
CA PHE A 52 -0.52 13.65 23.13
C PHE A 52 -1.78 14.44 23.52
N THR A 53 -2.71 14.62 22.60
CA THR A 53 -4.01 15.19 22.95
C THR A 53 -4.64 14.26 23.97
N LYS A 54 -4.98 14.81 25.14
CA LYS A 54 -5.41 14.11 26.37
C LYS A 54 -6.62 13.16 26.25
N ASN A 55 -7.17 12.95 25.06
CA ASN A 55 -8.45 12.27 24.84
C ASN A 55 -8.36 10.96 24.04
N GLY A 56 -7.17 10.38 23.81
CA GLY A 56 -7.05 9.06 23.18
C GLY A 56 -7.61 8.99 21.75
N GLN A 57 -7.76 10.14 21.08
CA GLN A 57 -8.06 10.18 19.65
C GLN A 57 -6.77 9.99 18.88
N VAL A 58 -6.74 8.96 18.04
CA VAL A 58 -5.68 8.72 17.06
C VAL A 58 -5.57 9.98 16.19
N SER A 59 -4.40 10.63 16.20
CA SER A 59 -4.10 11.69 15.25
C SER A 59 -4.16 11.10 13.84
N LYS A 60 -4.96 11.70 12.96
CA LYS A 60 -4.81 11.48 11.52
C LYS A 60 -3.43 12.04 11.15
N GLU A 61 -2.44 11.15 11.11
CA GLU A 61 -1.05 11.48 10.81
C GLU A 61 -0.98 12.02 9.37
N PRO A 62 -0.56 13.28 9.20
CA PRO A 62 -0.39 13.85 7.88
C PRO A 62 0.69 13.06 7.10
N LEU A 63 0.31 12.32 6.05
CA LEU A 63 1.19 11.66 5.06
C LEU A 63 2.28 12.60 4.46
N LEU A 64 3.36 12.80 5.22
CA LEU A 64 4.65 13.42 4.84
C LEU A 64 5.74 12.36 4.64
N ASP A 65 5.40 11.09 4.84
CA ASP A 65 6.34 10.00 4.99
C ASP A 65 6.49 9.14 3.72
N PHE A 66 6.04 9.66 2.56
CA PHE A 66 6.42 9.10 1.25
C PHE A 66 7.86 9.44 0.84
N LEU A 67 8.51 10.38 1.53
CA LEU A 67 9.88 10.81 1.23
C LEU A 67 10.87 9.65 1.28
N ASP A 68 10.64 8.68 2.15
CA ASP A 68 11.58 7.59 2.43
C ASP A 68 11.11 6.23 1.88
N LEU A 69 10.01 6.20 1.12
CA LEU A 69 9.57 5.00 0.42
C LEU A 69 10.61 4.54 -0.60
N GLU A 70 10.94 3.24 -0.57
CA GLU A 70 11.92 2.64 -1.47
C GLU A 70 11.45 1.37 -2.19
N TYR A 71 10.35 0.74 -1.76
CA TYR A 71 9.92 -0.58 -2.26
C TYR A 71 8.54 -0.53 -2.91
N TYR A 72 8.44 -1.11 -4.10
CA TYR A 72 7.22 -1.10 -4.91
C TYR A 72 6.93 -2.47 -5.50
N GLY A 73 5.66 -2.84 -5.55
CA GLY A 73 5.19 -4.02 -6.26
C GLY A 73 4.47 -3.65 -7.55
N THR A 74 4.33 -4.62 -8.44
CA THR A 74 3.57 -4.45 -9.69
C THR A 74 2.18 -5.06 -9.54
N ILE A 75 1.17 -4.30 -9.94
CA ILE A 75 -0.21 -4.79 -10.08
C ILE A 75 -0.70 -4.55 -11.51
N TYR A 76 -1.78 -5.23 -11.87
CA TYR A 76 -2.46 -5.04 -13.14
C TYR A 76 -3.96 -4.86 -12.92
N ILE A 77 -4.56 -3.91 -13.64
CA ILE A 77 -5.98 -3.58 -13.51
C ILE A 77 -6.64 -3.60 -14.89
N GLY A 78 -7.80 -4.24 -15.01
CA GLY A 78 -8.61 -4.24 -16.22
C GLY A 78 -8.41 -5.42 -17.17
N THR A 79 -9.20 -5.42 -18.24
CA THR A 79 -9.17 -6.42 -19.31
C THR A 79 -9.18 -5.76 -20.70
N PRO A 80 -8.05 -5.73 -21.45
CA PRO A 80 -6.75 -6.27 -21.10
C PRO A 80 -6.07 -5.56 -19.91
N PRO A 81 -5.15 -6.25 -19.20
CA PRO A 81 -4.55 -5.70 -17.99
C PRO A 81 -3.63 -4.50 -18.23
N GLN A 82 -3.86 -3.41 -17.50
CA GLN A 82 -3.05 -2.19 -17.48
C GLN A 82 -2.12 -2.23 -16.27
N LYS A 83 -0.81 -2.05 -16.47
CA LYS A 83 0.22 -2.25 -15.45
C LYS A 83 0.42 -1.00 -14.59
N PHE A 84 0.51 -1.15 -13.27
CA PHE A 84 0.84 -0.10 -12.30
C PHE A 84 1.94 -0.55 -11.33
N SER A 85 2.72 0.41 -10.82
CA SER A 85 3.71 0.24 -9.75
C SER A 85 3.11 0.88 -8.52
N VAL A 86 2.93 0.12 -7.45
CA VAL A 86 2.25 0.59 -6.25
C VAL A 86 3.06 0.32 -5.00
N VAL A 87 2.81 1.13 -3.99
CA VAL A 87 3.26 0.87 -2.62
C VAL A 87 2.32 -0.15 -1.99
N PHE A 88 2.86 -1.18 -1.35
CA PHE A 88 2.10 -2.15 -0.55
C PHE A 88 2.06 -1.61 0.88
N ASP A 89 1.01 -0.88 1.21
CA ASP A 89 1.00 0.02 2.36
C ASP A 89 0.19 -0.55 3.54
N THR A 90 0.86 -0.86 4.64
CA THR A 90 0.22 -1.33 5.88
C THR A 90 -0.39 -0.21 6.72
N GLY A 91 -0.18 1.06 6.36
CA GLY A 91 -0.76 2.24 7.01
C GLY A 91 -2.14 2.63 6.47
N SER A 92 -2.49 2.22 5.25
CA SER A 92 -3.79 2.54 4.64
C SER A 92 -4.54 1.29 4.17
N SER A 93 -5.83 1.44 3.85
CA SER A 93 -6.70 0.33 3.43
C SER A 93 -7.19 0.41 1.99
N ASP A 94 -7.18 1.59 1.40
CA ASP A 94 -7.72 1.81 0.07
C ASP A 94 -6.71 1.40 -1.02
N LEU A 95 -7.22 0.88 -2.14
CA LEU A 95 -6.44 0.71 -3.37
C LEU A 95 -6.81 1.86 -4.29
N TRP A 96 -5.84 2.59 -4.84
CA TRP A 96 -6.14 3.61 -5.84
C TRP A 96 -5.03 3.78 -6.87
N VAL A 97 -5.42 4.21 -8.07
CA VAL A 97 -4.52 4.60 -9.16
C VAL A 97 -5.01 5.86 -9.89
N PRO A 98 -4.13 6.59 -10.59
CA PRO A 98 -4.48 7.79 -11.33
C PRO A 98 -5.40 7.48 -12.51
N SER A 99 -6.44 8.28 -12.75
CA SER A 99 -7.28 8.17 -13.95
C SER A 99 -6.65 8.91 -15.13
N VAL A 100 -6.89 8.45 -16.37
CA VAL A 100 -6.58 9.24 -17.58
C VAL A 100 -7.30 10.59 -17.61
N LYS A 101 -8.38 10.74 -16.84
CA LYS A 101 -9.11 12.01 -16.67
C LYS A 101 -8.45 12.96 -15.67
N CYS A 102 -7.45 12.50 -14.92
CA CYS A 102 -6.67 13.38 -14.05
C CYS A 102 -5.67 14.21 -14.86
N SER A 103 -5.75 15.52 -14.72
CA SER A 103 -4.90 16.51 -15.39
C SER A 103 -3.89 17.19 -14.46
N SER A 104 -3.87 16.84 -13.17
CA SER A 104 -2.82 17.28 -12.25
C SER A 104 -1.43 16.89 -12.77
N GLU A 105 -0.43 17.73 -12.54
CA GLU A 105 0.96 17.47 -12.98
C GLU A 105 1.46 16.09 -12.52
N ALA A 106 1.13 15.69 -11.29
CA ALA A 106 1.48 14.38 -10.74
C ALA A 106 0.96 13.23 -11.61
N CYS A 107 -0.34 13.24 -11.91
CA CYS A 107 -0.98 12.25 -12.78
C CYS A 107 -0.34 12.17 -14.17
N LEU A 108 0.08 13.31 -14.74
CA LEU A 108 0.67 13.35 -16.08
C LEU A 108 2.05 12.66 -16.16
N LYS A 109 2.78 12.59 -15.05
CA LYS A 109 4.08 11.90 -14.96
C LYS A 109 3.96 10.41 -14.62
N HIS A 110 2.76 9.94 -14.27
CA HIS A 110 2.51 8.56 -13.86
C HIS A 110 1.66 7.80 -14.87
N ARG A 111 1.64 6.47 -14.73
CA ARG A 111 0.71 5.65 -15.47
C ARG A 111 -0.70 5.93 -14.98
N ARG A 112 -1.62 6.04 -15.94
CA ARG A 112 -3.01 6.38 -15.71
C ARG A 112 -3.90 5.27 -16.24
N PHE A 113 -4.89 4.90 -15.45
CA PHE A 113 -5.90 3.90 -15.81
C PHE A 113 -6.90 4.49 -16.80
N ASP A 114 -6.98 3.82 -17.94
CA ASP A 114 -7.89 4.12 -19.03
C ASP A 114 -9.10 3.18 -18.96
N SER A 115 -10.18 3.66 -18.37
CA SER A 115 -11.44 2.90 -18.26
C SER A 115 -12.02 2.49 -19.61
N SER A 116 -11.72 3.22 -20.70
CA SER A 116 -12.26 2.91 -22.03
C SER A 116 -11.61 1.67 -22.65
N LYS A 117 -10.44 1.27 -22.13
CA LYS A 117 -9.68 0.10 -22.61
C LYS A 117 -9.92 -1.17 -21.80
N SER A 118 -10.79 -1.13 -20.79
CA SER A 118 -11.10 -2.30 -19.96
C SER A 118 -12.53 -2.77 -20.18
N SER A 119 -12.70 -3.99 -20.68
CA SER A 119 -14.01 -4.62 -20.89
C SER A 119 -14.70 -5.03 -19.59
N THR A 120 -13.95 -5.13 -18.48
CA THR A 120 -14.45 -5.52 -17.15
C THR A 120 -14.70 -4.33 -16.21
N PHE A 121 -14.44 -3.11 -16.68
CA PHE A 121 -14.62 -1.89 -15.90
C PHE A 121 -16.08 -1.61 -15.55
N ARG A 122 -16.34 -1.27 -14.29
CA ARG A 122 -17.66 -0.85 -13.79
C ARG A 122 -17.54 0.39 -12.92
N ARG A 123 -18.23 1.46 -13.30
CA ARG A 123 -18.31 2.70 -12.51
C ARG A 123 -19.46 2.64 -11.50
N THR A 124 -19.26 3.20 -10.31
CA THR A 124 -20.31 3.23 -9.26
C THR A 124 -20.94 4.61 -9.06
N GLY A 125 -20.30 5.67 -9.56
CA GLY A 125 -20.71 7.06 -9.36
C GLY A 125 -20.41 7.63 -7.97
N LYS A 126 -19.91 6.81 -7.04
CA LYS A 126 -19.53 7.27 -5.70
C LYS A 126 -18.20 8.02 -5.78
N HIS A 127 -18.20 9.23 -5.22
CA HIS A 127 -16.99 10.02 -5.05
C HIS A 127 -16.43 9.78 -3.65
N PHE A 128 -15.11 9.84 -3.54
CA PHE A 128 -14.43 9.77 -2.25
C PHE A 128 -13.33 10.84 -2.21
N HIS A 129 -12.91 11.13 -0.99
CA HIS A 129 -11.86 12.08 -0.70
C HIS A 129 -10.89 11.43 0.28
N ILE A 130 -9.60 11.45 -0.05
CA ILE A 130 -8.55 11.01 0.86
C ILE A 130 -7.73 12.23 1.22
N GLU A 131 -7.68 12.56 2.50
CA GLU A 131 -6.80 13.59 3.03
C GLU A 131 -5.45 12.97 3.35
N TYR A 132 -4.44 13.33 2.57
CA TYR A 132 -3.06 13.10 2.93
C TYR A 132 -2.52 14.34 3.61
N GLY A 133 -1.49 14.17 4.43
CA GLY A 133 -0.98 15.27 5.24
C GLY A 133 -0.50 16.49 4.50
N THR A 134 0.04 16.26 3.30
CA THR A 134 0.55 17.30 2.41
C THR A 134 -0.47 17.76 1.38
N GLY A 135 -1.72 17.31 1.49
CA GLY A 135 -2.80 17.68 0.58
C GLY A 135 -3.75 16.53 0.31
N SER A 136 -4.81 16.79 -0.42
CA SER A 136 -5.89 15.82 -0.55
C SER A 136 -6.10 15.34 -1.98
N MET A 137 -6.44 14.06 -2.10
CA MET A 137 -6.77 13.39 -3.35
C MET A 137 -8.29 13.24 -3.45
N LYS A 138 -8.84 13.45 -4.65
CA LYS A 138 -10.26 13.19 -4.94
C LYS A 138 -10.35 12.13 -6.01
N GLY A 139 -11.27 11.21 -5.83
CA GLY A 139 -11.48 10.15 -6.80
C GLY A 139 -12.92 9.69 -6.91
N ILE A 140 -13.09 8.68 -7.74
CA ILE A 140 -14.33 7.94 -7.90
C ILE A 140 -14.09 6.47 -7.59
N LEU A 141 -14.95 5.87 -6.79
CA LEU A 141 -14.93 4.44 -6.55
C LEU A 141 -15.40 3.71 -7.81
N VAL A 142 -14.63 2.75 -8.25
CA VAL A 142 -14.93 1.90 -9.40
C VAL A 142 -14.61 0.44 -9.07
N PHE A 143 -15.02 -0.46 -9.96
CA PHE A 143 -14.72 -1.87 -9.87
C PHE A 143 -14.10 -2.35 -11.17
N ASP A 144 -13.11 -3.22 -11.07
CA ASP A 144 -12.53 -3.94 -12.20
C ASP A 144 -11.81 -5.21 -11.71
N THR A 145 -11.28 -5.99 -12.64
CA THR A 145 -10.37 -7.10 -12.34
C THR A 145 -9.01 -6.55 -11.92
N VAL A 146 -8.57 -6.86 -10.70
CA VAL A 146 -7.24 -6.51 -10.18
C VAL A 146 -6.42 -7.78 -10.02
N LYS A 147 -5.21 -7.78 -10.58
CA LYS A 147 -4.27 -8.90 -10.52
C LYS A 147 -2.97 -8.48 -9.84
N VAL A 148 -2.49 -9.35 -8.96
CA VAL A 148 -1.21 -9.22 -8.28
C VAL A 148 -0.50 -10.57 -8.35
N SER A 149 0.57 -10.65 -9.15
CA SER A 149 1.22 -11.93 -9.47
C SER A 149 0.19 -12.95 -10.02
N SER A 150 0.07 -14.13 -9.42
CA SER A 150 -0.92 -15.16 -9.78
C SER A 150 -2.32 -14.92 -9.20
N LEU A 151 -2.49 -13.97 -8.28
CA LEU A 151 -3.77 -13.69 -7.63
C LEU A 151 -4.61 -12.73 -8.48
N SER A 152 -5.90 -12.99 -8.59
CA SER A 152 -6.83 -12.22 -9.41
C SER A 152 -8.18 -12.10 -8.71
N ILE A 153 -8.61 -10.88 -8.43
CA ILE A 153 -9.96 -10.56 -7.94
C ILE A 153 -10.73 -9.93 -9.10
N SER A 154 -11.81 -10.55 -9.54
CA SER A 154 -12.56 -10.11 -10.73
C SER A 154 -13.41 -8.85 -10.52
N HIS A 155 -13.80 -8.58 -9.27
CA HIS A 155 -14.67 -7.47 -8.87
C HIS A 155 -14.08 -6.70 -7.69
N GLN A 156 -12.83 -6.25 -7.83
CA GLN A 156 -12.15 -5.48 -6.78
C GLN A 156 -12.60 -4.02 -6.87
N GLY A 157 -13.06 -3.47 -5.74
CA GLY A 157 -13.31 -2.03 -5.61
C GLY A 157 -11.99 -1.28 -5.46
N PHE A 158 -11.84 -0.16 -6.17
CA PHE A 158 -10.67 0.70 -6.03
C PHE A 158 -10.98 2.13 -6.46
N GLY A 159 -10.11 3.03 -6.04
CA GLY A 159 -10.20 4.45 -6.30
C GLY A 159 -9.55 4.83 -7.62
N LEU A 160 -10.29 5.54 -8.47
CA LEU A 160 -9.72 6.28 -9.59
C LEU A 160 -9.54 7.74 -9.22
N SER A 161 -8.30 8.12 -9.01
CA SER A 161 -7.92 9.49 -8.68
C SER A 161 -8.17 10.41 -9.88
N THR A 162 -8.84 11.53 -9.62
CA THR A 162 -9.22 12.57 -10.58
C THR A 162 -8.49 13.89 -10.32
N THR A 163 -8.04 14.10 -9.08
CA THR A 163 -7.16 15.21 -8.70
C THR A 163 -6.16 14.71 -7.68
N GLU A 164 -4.88 14.95 -7.92
CA GLU A 164 -3.81 14.65 -6.97
C GLU A 164 -3.13 15.92 -6.48
N PRO A 165 -2.80 16.00 -5.18
CA PRO A 165 -2.21 17.18 -4.61
C PRO A 165 -0.71 17.26 -4.94
N GLY A 166 -0.30 18.37 -5.55
CA GLY A 166 1.02 18.99 -5.36
C GLY A 166 2.29 18.16 -5.67
N LYS A 167 3.45 18.84 -5.56
CA LYS A 167 4.80 18.34 -5.90
C LYS A 167 5.20 17.03 -5.19
N ALA A 168 4.51 16.69 -4.10
CA ALA A 168 4.64 15.46 -3.34
C ALA A 168 4.59 14.22 -4.23
N PHE A 169 3.54 14.08 -5.04
CA PHE A 169 3.32 12.94 -5.93
C PHE A 169 3.90 13.16 -7.33
N VAL A 170 4.43 14.34 -7.65
CA VAL A 170 5.01 14.63 -8.97
C VAL A 170 6.31 13.86 -9.20
N ASN A 171 7.11 13.72 -8.14
CA ASN A 171 8.45 13.14 -8.23
C ASN A 171 8.54 11.76 -7.56
N THR A 172 7.41 11.14 -7.22
CA THR A 172 7.41 9.80 -6.66
C THR A 172 7.69 8.75 -7.74
N PRO A 173 8.34 7.62 -7.40
CA PRO A 173 8.58 6.55 -8.36
C PRO A 173 7.46 5.50 -8.37
N PHE A 174 6.26 5.79 -7.86
CA PHE A 174 5.09 4.89 -7.82
C PHE A 174 3.86 5.57 -8.40
N ASP A 175 2.99 4.79 -9.03
CA ASP A 175 1.77 5.27 -9.66
C ASP A 175 0.61 5.38 -8.66
N GLY A 176 0.51 4.48 -7.68
CA GLY A 176 -0.57 4.46 -6.70
C GLY A 176 -0.25 3.65 -5.44
N ILE A 177 -1.27 3.37 -4.64
CA ILE A 177 -1.14 2.66 -3.35
C ILE A 177 -2.09 1.46 -3.33
N LEU A 178 -1.63 0.34 -2.78
CA LEU A 178 -2.44 -0.81 -2.41
C LEU A 178 -2.39 -0.94 -0.88
N GLY A 179 -3.48 -0.52 -0.21
CA GLY A 179 -3.63 -0.62 1.23
C GLY A 179 -3.77 -2.05 1.75
N LEU A 180 -3.19 -2.31 2.92
CA LEU A 180 -3.13 -3.60 3.61
C LEU A 180 -3.55 -3.50 5.09
N ALA A 181 -3.99 -2.33 5.56
CA ALA A 181 -4.57 -2.16 6.89
C ALA A 181 -6.00 -2.72 6.95
N TYR A 182 -6.63 -2.65 8.13
CA TYR A 182 -7.96 -3.25 8.34
C TYR A 182 -9.06 -2.44 7.65
N PRO A 183 -10.14 -3.09 7.15
CA PRO A 183 -11.23 -2.43 6.43
C PRO A 183 -11.85 -1.20 7.11
N SER A 184 -11.76 -1.09 8.44
CA SER A 184 -12.24 0.06 9.20
C SER A 184 -11.56 1.38 8.83
N LEU A 185 -10.39 1.36 8.20
CA LEU A 185 -9.67 2.54 7.73
C LEU A 185 -9.92 2.89 6.26
N SER A 186 -10.74 2.13 5.53
CA SER A 186 -11.05 2.45 4.13
C SER A 186 -11.93 3.69 4.03
N GLU A 187 -11.41 4.75 3.43
CA GLU A 187 -12.15 5.99 3.18
C GLU A 187 -13.11 5.83 1.98
N GLU A 188 -12.77 4.98 0.99
CA GLU A 188 -13.63 4.70 -0.16
C GLU A 188 -14.76 3.70 0.17
N LYS A 189 -14.67 3.03 1.33
CA LYS A 189 -15.56 1.98 1.81
C LYS A 189 -15.65 0.77 0.87
N ALA A 190 -14.62 0.54 0.06
CA ALA A 190 -14.45 -0.70 -0.66
C ALA A 190 -13.86 -1.76 0.25
N THR A 191 -14.05 -3.03 -0.09
CA THR A 191 -13.33 -4.12 0.57
C THR A 191 -11.86 -4.06 0.15
N PRO A 192 -10.89 -3.94 1.09
CA PRO A 192 -9.47 -3.96 0.76
C PRO A 192 -9.08 -5.21 -0.02
N PHE A 193 -8.04 -5.12 -0.85
CA PHE A 193 -7.64 -6.22 -1.72
C PHE A 193 -7.31 -7.51 -0.96
N PHE A 194 -6.62 -7.39 0.18
CA PHE A 194 -6.28 -8.54 1.01
C PHE A 194 -7.53 -9.24 1.59
N ASP A 195 -8.51 -8.47 2.03
CA ASP A 195 -9.81 -8.98 2.49
C ASP A 195 -10.59 -9.67 1.37
N SER A 196 -10.55 -9.15 0.15
CA SER A 196 -11.12 -9.82 -1.03
C SER A 196 -10.46 -11.18 -1.27
N LEU A 197 -9.13 -11.28 -1.17
CA LEU A 197 -8.40 -12.55 -1.31
C LEU A 197 -8.81 -13.57 -0.25
N MET A 198 -8.93 -13.15 1.02
CA MET A 198 -9.40 -14.00 2.11
C MET A 198 -10.84 -14.47 1.86
N LYS A 199 -11.73 -13.56 1.45
CA LYS A 199 -13.15 -13.86 1.20
C LYS A 199 -13.37 -14.81 0.03
N GLU A 200 -12.55 -14.70 -1.03
CA GLU A 200 -12.61 -15.59 -2.20
C GLU A 200 -11.86 -16.91 -1.99
N GLY A 201 -11.24 -17.13 -0.81
CA GLY A 201 -10.52 -18.38 -0.50
C GLY A 201 -9.26 -18.56 -1.35
N LEU A 202 -8.63 -17.46 -1.78
CA LEU A 202 -7.47 -17.48 -2.68
C LEU A 202 -6.13 -17.57 -1.93
N LEU A 203 -6.16 -17.69 -0.60
CA LEU A 203 -4.98 -17.75 0.26
C LEU A 203 -4.95 -19.08 1.03
N GLU A 204 -3.76 -19.69 1.11
CA GLU A 204 -3.54 -20.85 1.96
C GLU A 204 -3.73 -20.50 3.45
N LYS A 205 -3.23 -19.33 3.86
CA LYS A 205 -3.40 -18.77 5.20
C LYS A 205 -3.79 -17.29 5.11
N HIS A 206 -4.65 -16.84 6.01
CA HIS A 206 -5.08 -15.44 6.11
C HIS A 206 -3.97 -14.54 6.71
N GLN A 207 -2.81 -14.50 6.05
CA GLN A 207 -1.65 -13.73 6.46
C GLN A 207 -0.86 -13.27 5.24
N PHE A 208 -0.03 -12.25 5.43
CA PHE A 208 1.03 -11.89 4.49
C PHE A 208 2.35 -11.72 5.25
N SER A 209 3.47 -11.75 4.53
CA SER A 209 4.79 -11.47 5.09
C SER A 209 5.63 -10.66 4.10
N VAL A 210 6.61 -9.93 4.63
CA VAL A 210 7.53 -9.11 3.83
C VAL A 210 8.94 -9.42 4.26
N TYR A 211 9.80 -9.60 3.27
CA TYR A 211 11.24 -9.71 3.42
C TYR A 211 11.91 -8.57 2.66
N LEU A 212 12.74 -7.79 3.35
CA LEU A 212 13.51 -6.72 2.74
C LEU A 212 14.99 -7.13 2.68
N SER A 213 15.48 -7.36 1.45
CA SER A 213 16.87 -7.72 1.21
C SER A 213 17.80 -6.54 1.48
N ARG A 214 18.97 -6.83 2.05
CA ARG A 214 20.08 -5.85 2.16
C ARG A 214 20.65 -5.48 0.80
N LYS A 215 20.49 -6.35 -0.20
CA LYS A 215 20.95 -6.12 -1.58
C LYS A 215 19.90 -5.29 -2.34
N LYS A 216 20.28 -4.77 -3.50
CA LYS A 216 19.36 -4.04 -4.40
C LYS A 216 18.18 -4.89 -4.90
N ARG A 217 18.33 -6.22 -4.93
CA ARG A 217 17.33 -7.19 -5.37
C ARG A 217 17.10 -8.27 -4.31
N GLY A 218 15.96 -8.95 -4.42
CA GLY A 218 15.59 -10.09 -3.57
C GLY A 218 14.66 -9.75 -2.42
N SER A 219 14.13 -8.52 -2.35
CA SER A 219 13.01 -8.21 -1.45
C SER A 219 11.74 -8.84 -1.99
N GLU A 220 10.93 -9.41 -1.10
CA GLU A 220 9.73 -10.16 -1.45
C GLU A 220 8.56 -9.78 -0.54
N PHE A 221 7.37 -9.73 -1.13
CA PHE A 221 6.09 -9.71 -0.44
C PHE A 221 5.39 -11.04 -0.71
N ILE A 222 4.83 -11.67 0.31
CA ILE A 222 4.17 -12.97 0.19
C ILE A 222 2.75 -12.87 0.73
N PHE A 223 1.76 -13.14 -0.12
CA PHE A 223 0.41 -13.41 0.34
C PHE A 223 0.24 -14.90 0.62
N GLY A 224 -0.44 -15.23 1.71
CA GLY A 224 -0.83 -16.60 2.02
C GLY A 224 0.17 -17.39 2.86
N GLY A 225 1.31 -16.82 3.23
CA GLY A 225 2.33 -17.58 3.95
C GLY A 225 3.59 -16.80 4.34
N ILE A 226 4.57 -17.57 4.82
CA ILE A 226 5.86 -17.09 5.33
C ILE A 226 6.94 -18.01 4.75
N ASP A 227 8.00 -17.44 4.19
CA ASP A 227 9.15 -18.21 3.74
C ASP A 227 10.15 -18.41 4.88
N GLN A 228 10.39 -19.67 5.26
CA GLN A 228 11.35 -20.04 6.31
C GLN A 228 12.80 -19.76 5.93
N SER A 229 13.14 -19.62 4.64
CA SER A 229 14.51 -19.29 4.24
C SER A 229 14.91 -17.85 4.56
N HIS A 230 13.96 -16.97 4.90
CA HIS A 230 14.18 -15.54 5.13
C HIS A 230 14.49 -15.17 6.58
N PHE A 231 14.43 -16.12 7.51
CA PHE A 231 14.76 -15.89 8.91
C PHE A 231 15.44 -17.10 9.54
N THR A 232 16.01 -16.90 10.73
CA THR A 232 16.55 -17.96 11.57
C THR A 232 15.85 -17.95 12.91
N GLY A 233 15.84 -19.09 13.62
CA GLY A 233 15.14 -19.20 14.89
C GLY A 233 13.62 -19.33 14.74
N ARG A 234 12.87 -18.86 15.74
CA ARG A 234 11.40 -18.96 15.80
C ARG A 234 10.75 -17.60 15.65
N ILE A 235 9.55 -17.59 15.09
CA ILE A 235 8.72 -16.38 14.99
C ILE A 235 8.08 -16.11 16.36
N ASN A 236 8.23 -14.87 16.84
CA ASN A 236 7.52 -14.37 18.01
C ASN A 236 6.26 -13.64 17.54
N TRP A 237 5.10 -14.09 18.01
CA TRP A 237 3.80 -13.49 17.67
C TRP A 237 3.37 -12.51 18.75
N ILE A 238 2.99 -11.30 18.34
CA ILE A 238 2.50 -10.26 19.24
C ILE A 238 1.07 -9.90 18.84
N PRO A 239 0.11 -9.88 19.79
CA PRO A 239 -1.26 -9.52 19.50
C PRO A 239 -1.38 -8.06 19.04
N VAL A 240 -2.23 -7.85 18.03
CA VAL A 240 -2.53 -6.53 17.45
C VAL A 240 -3.73 -5.91 18.18
N ASN A 241 -3.65 -4.62 18.48
CA ASN A 241 -4.80 -3.79 18.85
C ASN A 241 -5.62 -3.43 17.59
N TYR A 242 -6.43 -4.39 17.15
CA TYR A 242 -7.23 -4.29 15.92
C TYR A 242 -8.29 -3.18 15.98
N GLN A 243 -8.67 -2.69 17.17
CA GLN A 243 -9.65 -1.61 17.32
C GLN A 243 -9.18 -0.29 16.70
N SER A 244 -7.86 -0.11 16.57
CA SER A 244 -7.28 1.06 15.89
C SER A 244 -7.50 1.02 14.37
N GLY A 245 -7.77 -0.15 13.78
CA GLY A 245 -7.76 -0.38 12.35
C GLY A 245 -6.37 -0.50 11.72
N PHE A 246 -5.31 -0.17 12.45
CA PHE A 246 -3.93 -0.32 12.02
C PHE A 246 -3.33 -1.64 12.52
N TRP A 247 -2.19 -2.04 11.96
CA TRP A 247 -1.32 -3.10 12.50
C TRP A 247 -0.57 -2.61 13.76
N GLN A 248 -1.31 -2.20 14.78
CA GLN A 248 -0.79 -1.64 16.02
C GLN A 248 -0.55 -2.71 17.09
N ILE A 249 0.58 -2.66 17.77
CA ILE A 249 0.95 -3.56 18.88
C ILE A 249 1.43 -2.73 20.08
N ALA A 250 1.39 -3.33 21.26
CA ALA A 250 1.95 -2.72 22.46
C ALA A 250 3.46 -2.99 22.59
N LEU A 251 4.25 -1.96 22.93
CA LEU A 251 5.68 -2.08 23.23
C LEU A 251 5.90 -2.10 24.74
N ASP A 252 6.52 -3.16 25.27
CA ASP A 252 7.01 -3.17 26.66
C ASP A 252 8.40 -2.52 26.72
N ARG A 253 8.55 -1.48 27.54
CA ARG A 253 9.82 -0.79 27.80
C ARG A 253 10.96 -1.72 28.27
N ARG A 254 10.64 -2.91 28.80
CA ARG A 254 11.63 -3.87 29.32
C ARG A 254 12.16 -4.85 28.27
N ASN A 255 11.43 -5.07 27.19
CA ASN A 255 11.87 -5.97 26.11
C ASN A 255 12.46 -5.12 24.98
N LYS A 256 13.79 -5.15 24.85
CA LYS A 256 14.51 -4.65 23.65
C LYS A 256 14.22 -5.49 22.38
N ALA A 257 13.10 -6.21 22.33
CA ALA A 257 12.63 -6.97 21.19
C ALA A 257 11.57 -6.14 20.48
N ALA A 258 12.03 -5.35 19.51
CA ALA A 258 11.18 -4.60 18.60
C ALA A 258 10.36 -5.59 17.75
N ALA A 259 9.08 -5.76 18.10
CA ALA A 259 8.10 -5.94 17.06
C ALA A 259 7.57 -4.55 16.74
N LEU A 260 7.34 -4.33 15.47
CA LEU A 260 7.22 -3.01 14.93
C LEU A 260 5.75 -2.68 14.68
N VAL A 261 5.31 -1.56 15.23
CA VAL A 261 4.17 -0.81 14.67
C VAL A 261 4.76 0.25 13.77
N VAL A 262 4.35 0.28 12.52
CA VAL A 262 4.44 1.51 11.74
C VAL A 262 3.00 1.98 11.53
N SER A 263 2.64 3.09 12.17
CA SER A 263 1.66 3.98 11.57
C SER A 263 2.39 4.77 10.49
N ASP A 264 1.86 4.66 9.28
CA ASP A 264 2.19 5.34 8.04
C ASP A 264 3.62 5.18 7.49
N THR A 265 3.65 4.63 6.27
CA THR A 265 4.69 4.71 5.22
C THR A 265 6.13 4.27 5.44
N HIS A 266 6.52 3.75 6.59
CA HIS A 266 7.59 2.75 6.59
C HIS A 266 6.94 1.39 6.31
N LEU A 267 7.06 0.91 5.07
CA LEU A 267 6.64 -0.43 4.64
C LEU A 267 7.36 -1.48 5.50
N MET A 268 6.88 -1.70 6.72
CA MET A 268 7.70 -2.11 7.86
C MET A 268 8.99 -1.27 7.97
N ALA A 269 9.15 -0.46 9.01
CA ALA A 269 10.47 -0.14 9.55
C ALA A 269 11.22 -1.41 10.00
N VAL A 270 11.62 -2.25 9.04
CA VAL A 270 12.80 -3.10 9.17
C VAL A 270 13.98 -2.21 8.78
N GLY A 271 14.48 -1.48 9.77
CA GLY A 271 15.73 -0.73 9.67
C GLY A 271 15.57 0.78 9.78
N THR A 272 15.59 1.27 11.02
CA THR A 272 16.49 2.37 11.37
C THR A 272 17.74 1.77 12.00
#